data_AF-A0A941VP32-F1
#
_entry.id   AF-A0A941VP32-F1
#
_cell.length_a   1.000
_cell.length_b   1.000
_cell.length_c   1.000
_cell.angle_alpha   90.00
_cell.angle_beta   90.00
_cell.angle_gamma   90.00
#
_symmetry.space_group_name_H-M   'P 1'
#
loop_
_entity.id
_entity.type
_entity.pdbx_description
1 polymer ?
#
loop_
_entity_poly.entity_id
_entity_poly.type
_entity_poly.pdbx_seq_one_letter_code
_entity_poly.pdbx_strand_id
1 'polypeptide(L)'
;MKTSGKTVLRILFQLLALFRHNDRMLEYANEELPLRSELLSADQMEQHGKTLAGAHQLSTESTPDLLLARLAENEVVLIEVSDLLTAVVRASRRIAPAGEWLLDNFYLIEEQIRTAKRHLPRGYSRELPRLAHGPSAGLPRVYDIALEAISHGDGWVDPESLNRFVAAYQKVTALKLGELWAIPIMLRLALIENLRRVAARIAVGTMDRDLADSWAEQMMEVTEKDPKSLILVIADMARSNPPISSSFVAELARRLQGQSPALAMPLNWIEQRLAESGLTIEQLVQSETQIQAADQVSISNSIGSLRFLGAMDWREFVETMSVVDQKLREDPEGVYPKMDFATRDRYRHAVERIAKASPLSEIEVARKAIQLAHEGAARNDDDNRSAHVGFYLIDKGLPQLERAAEMRLATAGAMQRIGRRFPLPLYLGAIVLLTAVFTVGVLANAHTGNLHVWIRTLIAILVVLCASHLAVALVNWLATLLATPHLLPRMDFSGGIPSQCGTLVAVPTMLTSAQ
;
A
#
# COMPACT_ATOMS: atom_id res chain seq x y z
N MET A 1 11.94 0.30 -60.98
CA MET A 1 12.81 0.68 -59.84
C MET A 1 12.48 -0.26 -58.69
N LYS A 2 13.39 -1.15 -58.28
CA LYS A 2 13.16 -2.18 -57.26
C LYS A 2 13.17 -1.52 -55.87
N THR A 3 12.01 -1.17 -55.34
CA THR A 3 11.84 -0.80 -53.93
C THR A 3 12.01 -2.07 -53.08
N SER A 4 12.88 -1.96 -52.08
CA SER A 4 13.36 -3.09 -51.27
C SER A 4 12.24 -3.64 -50.38
N GLY A 5 11.71 -4.82 -50.73
CA GLY A 5 10.71 -5.54 -49.94
C GLY A 5 11.15 -5.85 -48.49
N LYS A 6 12.44 -5.67 -48.16
CA LYS A 6 12.96 -5.80 -46.78
C LYS A 6 12.60 -4.61 -45.88
N THR A 7 12.41 -3.40 -46.42
CA THR A 7 12.02 -2.23 -45.63
C THR A 7 10.53 -2.29 -45.29
N VAL A 8 9.69 -2.70 -46.24
CA VAL A 8 8.25 -2.89 -46.05
C VAL A 8 7.97 -4.02 -45.06
N LEU A 9 8.70 -5.14 -45.13
CA LEU A 9 8.53 -6.25 -44.17
C LEU A 9 8.95 -5.88 -42.75
N ARG A 10 10.00 -5.05 -42.59
CA ARG A 10 10.47 -4.58 -41.28
C ARG A 10 9.48 -3.59 -40.65
N ILE A 11 8.92 -2.69 -41.46
CA ILE A 11 7.85 -1.77 -41.05
C ILE A 11 6.58 -2.57 -40.74
N LEU A 12 6.24 -3.62 -41.51
CA LEU A 12 5.10 -4.49 -41.22
C LEU A 12 5.28 -5.27 -39.91
N PHE A 13 6.48 -5.74 -39.60
CA PHE A 13 6.78 -6.44 -38.33
C PHE A 13 6.80 -5.48 -37.13
N GLN A 14 7.33 -4.26 -37.30
CA GLN A 14 7.24 -3.21 -36.29
C GLN A 14 5.78 -2.78 -36.10
N LEU A 15 5.01 -2.63 -37.18
CA LEU A 15 3.58 -2.35 -37.15
C LEU A 15 2.83 -3.51 -36.49
N LEU A 16 3.09 -4.78 -36.79
CA LEU A 16 2.42 -5.93 -36.16
C LEU A 16 2.75 -6.07 -34.66
N ALA A 17 3.99 -5.80 -34.27
CA ALA A 17 4.38 -5.76 -32.86
C ALA A 17 3.76 -4.57 -32.14
N LEU A 18 3.69 -3.40 -32.80
CA LEU A 18 2.95 -2.23 -32.34
C LEU A 18 1.46 -2.55 -32.23
N PHE A 19 0.81 -3.15 -33.24
CA PHE A 19 -0.61 -3.48 -33.29
C PHE A 19 -1.04 -4.40 -32.15
N ARG A 20 -0.27 -5.45 -31.81
CA ARG A 20 -0.61 -6.35 -30.68
C ARG A 20 -0.43 -5.69 -29.30
N HIS A 21 0.48 -4.72 -29.20
CA HIS A 21 0.66 -3.91 -27.99
C HIS A 21 -0.38 -2.77 -27.94
N ASN A 22 -0.73 -2.22 -29.10
CA ASN A 22 -1.70 -1.16 -29.33
C ASN A 22 -3.10 -1.65 -28.95
N ASP A 23 -3.50 -2.87 -29.31
CA ASP A 23 -4.82 -3.40 -28.94
C ASP A 23 -5.00 -3.47 -27.41
N ARG A 24 -4.00 -3.97 -26.65
CA ARG A 24 -4.07 -3.99 -25.18
C ARG A 24 -4.02 -2.61 -24.57
N MET A 25 -3.19 -1.71 -25.09
CA MET A 25 -3.07 -0.34 -24.57
C MET A 25 -4.30 0.51 -24.90
N LEU A 26 -4.93 0.30 -26.07
CA LEU A 26 -6.23 0.88 -26.40
C LEU A 26 -7.33 0.31 -25.51
N GLU A 27 -7.35 -0.99 -25.24
CA GLU A 27 -8.31 -1.61 -24.31
C GLU A 27 -8.18 -0.95 -22.92
N TYR A 28 -6.97 -0.86 -22.38
CA TYR A 28 -6.73 -0.18 -21.10
C TYR A 28 -7.03 1.32 -21.12
N ALA A 29 -6.76 2.04 -22.22
CA ALA A 29 -7.01 3.48 -22.30
C ALA A 29 -8.50 3.81 -22.51
N ASN A 30 -9.25 2.93 -23.18
CA ASN A 30 -10.67 3.11 -23.46
C ASN A 30 -11.57 2.59 -22.33
N GLU A 31 -11.19 1.51 -21.65
CA GLU A 31 -11.95 0.97 -20.53
C GLU A 31 -11.70 1.72 -19.21
N GLU A 32 -10.50 2.27 -19.04
CA GLU A 32 -10.08 2.83 -17.75
C GLU A 32 -9.56 4.26 -17.89
N LEU A 33 -10.51 5.20 -17.90
CA LEU A 33 -10.19 6.61 -17.81
C LEU A 33 -9.41 6.92 -16.51
N PRO A 34 -8.48 7.88 -16.56
CA PRO A 34 -7.80 8.39 -15.37
C PRO A 34 -8.76 8.83 -14.29
N LEU A 35 -8.32 8.68 -13.03
CA LEU A 35 -9.12 8.97 -11.86
C LEU A 35 -9.32 10.49 -11.76
N ARG A 36 -10.35 10.98 -12.43
CA ARG A 36 -10.72 12.39 -12.52
C ARG A 36 -12.21 12.53 -12.33
N SER A 37 -12.58 13.26 -11.30
CA SER A 37 -13.94 13.68 -11.01
C SER A 37 -13.97 15.20 -10.85
N GLU A 38 -15.14 15.76 -10.56
CA GLU A 38 -15.26 17.19 -10.25
C GLU A 38 -14.28 17.56 -9.12
N LEU A 39 -13.46 18.59 -9.33
CA LEU A 39 -12.49 19.02 -8.33
C LEU A 39 -13.22 19.59 -7.12
N LEU A 40 -12.94 19.04 -5.94
CA LEU A 40 -13.57 19.47 -4.70
C LEU A 40 -12.59 20.30 -3.86
N SER A 41 -13.08 21.44 -3.36
CA SER A 41 -12.41 22.16 -2.26
C SER A 41 -12.42 21.34 -0.97
N ALA A 42 -11.61 21.73 0.02
CA ALA A 42 -11.55 21.03 1.31
C ALA A 42 -12.91 20.93 2.01
N ASP A 43 -13.77 21.95 1.89
CA ASP A 43 -15.11 21.96 2.47
C ASP A 43 -16.07 21.03 1.70
N GLN A 44 -15.97 21.00 0.37
CA GLN A 44 -16.73 20.06 -0.45
C GLN A 44 -16.28 18.63 -0.21
N MET A 45 -14.97 18.39 -0.03
CA MET A 45 -14.41 17.09 0.33
C MET A 45 -14.94 16.63 1.70
N GLU A 46 -15.08 17.54 2.68
CA GLU A 46 -15.71 17.21 3.96
C GLU A 46 -17.15 16.69 3.77
N GLN A 47 -17.94 17.37 2.93
CA GLN A 47 -19.31 16.97 2.65
C GLN A 47 -19.39 15.67 1.86
N HIS A 48 -18.45 15.47 0.93
CA HIS A 48 -18.29 14.22 0.19
C HIS A 48 -18.02 13.05 1.13
N GLY A 49 -17.11 13.22 2.10
CA GLY A 49 -16.79 12.18 3.09
C GLY A 49 -17.99 11.69 3.88
N LYS A 50 -18.90 12.60 4.27
CA LYS A 50 -20.16 12.24 4.95
C LYS A 50 -21.09 11.45 4.04
N THR A 51 -21.22 11.89 2.79
CA THR A 51 -22.08 11.26 1.79
C THR A 51 -21.57 9.84 1.46
N LEU A 52 -20.27 9.71 1.23
CA LEU A 52 -19.59 8.45 0.95
C LEU A 52 -19.75 7.47 2.11
N ALA A 53 -19.55 7.92 3.35
CA ALA A 53 -19.72 7.09 4.54
C ALA A 53 -21.14 6.55 4.71
N GLY A 54 -22.16 7.30 4.27
CA GLY A 54 -23.55 6.85 4.27
C GLY A 54 -23.87 5.86 3.14
N ALA A 55 -23.16 5.94 2.02
CA ALA A 55 -23.31 5.01 0.89
C ALA A 55 -22.61 3.66 1.13
N HIS A 56 -21.53 3.65 1.92
CA HIS A 56 -20.74 2.45 2.18
C HIS A 56 -21.49 1.40 2.98
N GLN A 57 -21.75 0.26 2.33
CA GLN A 57 -22.30 -0.93 2.96
C GLN A 57 -21.25 -2.04 2.96
N LEU A 58 -21.02 -2.66 4.13
CA LEU A 58 -19.97 -3.66 4.31
C LEU A 58 -20.46 -5.06 3.96
N SER A 59 -19.64 -5.79 3.21
CA SER A 59 -19.86 -7.21 2.96
C SER A 59 -19.35 -8.06 4.12
N THR A 60 -20.05 -9.16 4.38
CA THR A 60 -19.63 -10.22 5.30
C THR A 60 -18.84 -11.33 4.60
N GLU A 61 -18.74 -11.28 3.27
CA GLU A 61 -18.08 -12.33 2.48
C GLU A 61 -16.58 -12.14 2.38
N SER A 62 -15.84 -13.25 2.50
CA SER A 62 -14.39 -13.26 2.32
C SER A 62 -14.06 -13.44 0.84
N THR A 63 -13.71 -12.34 0.16
CA THR A 63 -13.22 -12.37 -1.23
C THR A 63 -11.69 -12.46 -1.31
N PRO A 64 -11.14 -12.97 -2.44
CA PRO A 64 -9.69 -12.96 -2.68
C PRO A 64 -9.10 -11.55 -2.67
N ASP A 65 -7.82 -11.44 -2.32
CA ASP A 65 -7.10 -10.17 -2.37
C ASP A 65 -6.74 -9.81 -3.82
N LEU A 66 -7.46 -8.85 -4.39
CA LEU A 66 -7.28 -8.37 -5.77
C LEU A 66 -6.21 -7.27 -5.89
N LEU A 67 -5.88 -6.58 -4.79
CA LEU A 67 -5.04 -5.37 -4.83
C LEU A 67 -3.59 -5.67 -5.23
N LEU A 68 -3.02 -6.79 -4.76
CA LEU A 68 -1.66 -7.18 -5.13
C LEU A 68 -1.54 -7.65 -6.58
N ALA A 69 -2.56 -8.37 -7.07
CA ALA A 69 -2.62 -8.77 -8.48
C ALA A 69 -2.72 -7.52 -9.36
N ARG A 70 -3.60 -6.60 -8.99
CA ARG A 70 -3.77 -5.33 -9.69
C ARG A 70 -2.51 -4.48 -9.66
N LEU A 71 -1.82 -4.38 -8.53
CA LEU A 71 -0.54 -3.68 -8.44
C LEU A 71 0.52 -4.26 -9.39
N ALA A 72 0.55 -5.58 -9.56
CA ALA A 72 1.47 -6.24 -10.50
C ALA A 72 1.11 -5.93 -11.96
N GLU A 73 -0.18 -5.90 -12.31
CA GLU A 73 -0.65 -5.44 -13.63
C GLU A 73 -0.25 -3.98 -13.87
N ASN A 74 -0.44 -3.12 -12.88
CA ASN A 74 -0.10 -1.70 -12.98
C ASN A 74 1.39 -1.50 -13.23
N GLU A 75 2.25 -2.25 -12.54
CA GLU A 75 3.70 -2.21 -12.72
C GLU A 75 4.11 -2.61 -14.14
N VAL A 76 3.51 -3.67 -14.70
CA VAL A 76 3.81 -4.10 -16.09
C VAL A 76 3.51 -2.99 -17.08
N VAL A 77 2.31 -2.40 -17.00
CA VAL A 77 1.91 -1.32 -17.92
C VAL A 77 2.83 -0.11 -17.78
N LEU A 78 3.17 0.29 -16.54
CA LEU A 78 4.06 1.43 -16.31
C LEU A 78 5.46 1.21 -16.91
N ILE A 79 6.01 -0.01 -16.81
CA ILE A 79 7.29 -0.37 -17.44
C ILE A 79 7.18 -0.32 -18.96
N GLU A 80 6.12 -0.91 -19.55
CA GLU A 80 5.90 -0.88 -21.00
C GLU A 80 5.81 0.55 -21.55
N VAL A 81 5.12 1.45 -20.86
CA VAL A 81 5.04 2.87 -21.23
C VAL A 81 6.41 3.56 -21.13
N SER A 82 7.16 3.30 -20.05
CA SER A 82 8.50 3.88 -19.88
C SER A 82 9.46 3.43 -20.99
N ASP A 83 9.43 2.16 -21.36
CA ASP A 83 10.24 1.62 -22.46
C ASP A 83 9.86 2.23 -23.80
N LEU A 84 8.56 2.40 -24.08
CA LEU A 84 8.06 3.08 -25.27
C LEU A 84 8.57 4.53 -25.34
N LEU A 85 8.37 5.32 -24.28
CA LEU A 85 8.79 6.72 -24.26
C LEU A 85 10.32 6.85 -24.37
N THR A 86 11.07 5.95 -23.73
CA THR A 86 12.53 5.90 -23.86
C THR A 86 12.98 5.62 -25.30
N ALA A 87 12.27 4.74 -26.02
CA ALA A 87 12.57 4.47 -27.43
C ALA A 87 12.33 5.71 -28.32
N VAL A 88 11.25 6.46 -28.07
CA VAL A 88 10.92 7.71 -28.80
C VAL A 88 12.01 8.76 -28.56
N VAL A 89 12.45 8.96 -27.32
CA VAL A 89 13.55 9.89 -26.98
C VAL A 89 14.86 9.47 -27.64
N ARG A 90 15.19 8.17 -27.66
CA ARG A 90 16.38 7.63 -28.35
C ARG A 90 16.35 7.86 -29.86
N ALA A 91 15.16 7.92 -30.46
CA ALA A 91 14.98 8.26 -31.87
C ALA A 91 15.04 9.78 -32.14
N SER A 92 15.40 10.60 -31.14
CA SER A 92 15.42 12.07 -31.21
C SER A 92 14.07 12.68 -31.58
N ARG A 93 12.97 11.98 -31.28
CA ARG A 93 11.60 12.47 -31.48
C ARG A 93 11.10 13.15 -30.22
N ARG A 94 10.17 14.10 -30.39
CA ARG A 94 9.57 14.84 -29.27
C ARG A 94 8.58 13.96 -28.54
N ILE A 95 8.63 13.98 -27.22
CA ILE A 95 7.61 13.41 -26.35
C ILE A 95 6.74 14.51 -25.77
N ALA A 96 5.50 14.17 -25.37
CA ALA A 96 4.63 15.13 -24.72
C ALA A 96 5.18 15.49 -23.32
N PRO A 97 4.91 16.70 -22.80
CA PRO A 97 5.41 17.13 -21.48
C PRO A 97 5.07 16.17 -20.33
N ALA A 98 3.88 15.56 -20.37
CA ALA A 98 3.46 14.55 -19.39
C ALA A 98 4.32 13.27 -19.45
N GLY A 99 4.76 12.87 -20.65
CA GLY A 99 5.66 11.74 -20.87
C GLY A 99 7.10 12.03 -20.40
N GLU A 100 7.59 13.26 -20.59
CA GLU A 100 8.89 13.70 -20.03
C GLU A 100 8.87 13.58 -18.51
N TRP A 101 7.82 14.12 -17.90
CA TRP A 101 7.68 14.12 -16.46
C TRP A 101 7.53 12.70 -15.88
N LEU A 102 6.86 11.79 -16.59
CA LEU A 102 6.79 10.38 -16.22
C LEU A 102 8.17 9.71 -16.24
N LEU A 103 8.96 9.91 -17.31
CA LEU A 103 10.30 9.34 -17.44
C LEU A 103 11.26 9.88 -16.38
N ASP A 104 11.27 11.21 -16.17
CA ASP A 104 12.14 11.88 -15.21
C ASP A 104 11.91 11.38 -13.78
N ASN A 105 10.70 10.93 -13.47
CA ASN A 105 10.30 10.48 -12.13
C ASN A 105 10.09 8.95 -12.04
N PHE A 106 10.42 8.18 -13.07
CA PHE A 106 10.09 6.76 -13.12
C PHE A 106 10.74 5.95 -11.97
N TYR A 107 11.97 6.31 -11.58
CA TYR A 107 12.66 5.69 -10.45
C TYR A 107 11.86 5.79 -9.13
N LEU A 108 11.16 6.91 -8.92
CA LEU A 108 10.33 7.11 -7.74
C LEU A 108 9.13 6.18 -7.79
N ILE A 109 8.49 6.05 -8.96
CA ILE A 109 7.35 5.15 -9.16
C ILE A 109 7.75 3.70 -8.82
N GLU A 110 8.89 3.24 -9.33
CA GLU A 110 9.41 1.90 -9.02
C GLU A 110 9.69 1.70 -7.52
N GLU A 111 10.22 2.72 -6.84
CA GLU A 111 10.43 2.68 -5.39
C GLU A 111 9.09 2.58 -4.64
N GLN A 112 8.07 3.34 -5.06
CA GLN A 112 6.74 3.28 -4.45
C GLN A 112 6.04 1.94 -4.68
N ILE A 113 6.17 1.34 -5.87
CA ILE A 113 5.65 -0.01 -6.14
C ILE A 113 6.32 -1.05 -5.23
N ARG A 114 7.66 -1.00 -5.11
CA ARG A 114 8.42 -1.90 -4.20
C ARG A 114 7.99 -1.73 -2.75
N THR A 115 7.81 -0.49 -2.32
CA THR A 115 7.34 -0.13 -0.97
C THR A 115 5.93 -0.67 -0.73
N ALA A 116 5.03 -0.52 -1.71
CA ALA A 116 3.67 -1.02 -1.62
C ALA A 116 3.61 -2.54 -1.48
N LYS A 117 4.39 -3.28 -2.27
CA LYS A 117 4.49 -4.75 -2.17
C LYS A 117 5.03 -5.23 -0.81
N ARG A 118 5.95 -4.48 -0.20
CA ARG A 118 6.51 -4.82 1.12
C ARG A 118 5.53 -4.57 2.26
N HIS A 119 4.81 -3.45 2.21
CA HIS A 119 3.92 -3.02 3.30
C HIS A 119 2.49 -3.57 3.20
N LEU A 120 2.12 -4.24 2.10
CA LEU A 120 0.83 -4.92 1.97
C LEU A 120 0.98 -6.46 2.00
N PRO A 121 1.22 -7.08 3.18
CA PRO A 121 1.23 -8.53 3.28
C PRO A 121 -0.18 -9.10 3.01
N ARG A 122 -0.24 -10.26 2.34
CA ARG A 122 -1.50 -10.94 1.93
C ARG A 122 -2.49 -11.15 3.08
N GLY A 123 -2.01 -11.29 4.32
CA GLY A 123 -2.86 -11.45 5.51
C GLY A 123 -3.59 -10.17 5.89
N TYR A 124 -2.94 -9.01 5.76
CA TYR A 124 -3.47 -7.73 6.22
C TYR A 124 -4.65 -7.24 5.36
N SER A 125 -4.54 -7.33 4.03
CA SER A 125 -5.63 -6.96 3.10
C SER A 125 -6.90 -7.81 3.31
N ARG A 126 -6.77 -9.05 3.78
CA ARG A 126 -7.91 -9.95 4.05
C ARG A 126 -8.69 -9.58 5.30
N GLU A 127 -8.06 -8.91 6.27
CA GLU A 127 -8.69 -8.52 7.53
C GLU A 127 -9.48 -7.20 7.43
N LEU A 128 -9.30 -6.45 6.34
CA LEU A 128 -9.95 -5.16 6.15
C LEU A 128 -11.43 -5.32 5.73
N PRO A 129 -12.35 -4.51 6.29
CA PRO A 129 -13.74 -4.47 5.86
C PRO A 129 -13.89 -4.11 4.37
N ARG A 130 -14.72 -4.87 3.65
CA ARG A 130 -14.94 -4.74 2.20
C ARG A 130 -16.31 -4.20 1.88
N LEU A 131 -16.43 -3.53 0.75
CA LEU A 131 -17.71 -3.02 0.25
C LEU A 131 -18.56 -4.12 -0.39
N ALA A 132 -19.87 -4.08 -0.16
CA ALA A 132 -20.83 -5.02 -0.73
C ALA A 132 -21.30 -4.63 -2.14
N HIS A 133 -21.39 -3.33 -2.40
CA HIS A 133 -22.01 -2.76 -3.61
C HIS A 133 -21.18 -1.60 -4.16
N GLY A 134 -21.52 -1.16 -5.37
CA GLY A 134 -20.88 -0.03 -6.04
C GLY A 134 -19.69 -0.44 -6.93
N PRO A 135 -18.99 0.55 -7.52
CA PRO A 135 -17.87 0.30 -8.43
C PRO A 135 -16.69 -0.39 -7.74
N SER A 136 -16.55 -0.20 -6.42
CA SER A 136 -15.52 -0.83 -5.59
C SER A 136 -16.02 -2.05 -4.81
N ALA A 137 -17.11 -2.69 -5.26
CA ALA A 137 -17.63 -3.92 -4.63
C ALA A 137 -16.54 -5.00 -4.54
N GLY A 138 -16.41 -5.62 -3.36
CA GLY A 138 -15.39 -6.63 -3.07
C GLY A 138 -14.01 -6.08 -2.72
N LEU A 139 -13.77 -4.76 -2.85
CA LEU A 139 -12.53 -4.10 -2.43
C LEU A 139 -12.64 -3.57 -0.98
N PRO A 140 -11.51 -3.39 -0.27
CA PRO A 140 -11.53 -2.75 1.05
C PRO A 140 -12.11 -1.34 0.97
N ARG A 141 -12.99 -0.97 1.90
CA ARG A 141 -13.61 0.38 1.88
C ARG A 141 -12.58 1.51 1.98
N VAL A 142 -11.45 1.26 2.65
CA VAL A 142 -10.34 2.22 2.77
C VAL A 142 -9.67 2.47 1.42
N TYR A 143 -9.69 1.47 0.52
CA TYR A 143 -9.20 1.67 -0.85
C TYR A 143 -10.13 2.58 -1.64
N ASP A 144 -11.44 2.41 -1.49
CA ASP A 144 -12.42 3.30 -2.12
C ASP A 144 -12.32 4.75 -1.60
N ILE A 145 -12.17 4.94 -0.29
CA ILE A 145 -11.87 6.25 0.32
C ILE A 145 -10.62 6.87 -0.35
N ALA A 146 -9.57 6.09 -0.60
CA ALA A 146 -8.37 6.58 -1.27
C ALA A 146 -8.63 6.94 -2.74
N LEU A 147 -9.38 6.12 -3.49
CA LEU A 147 -9.77 6.40 -4.87
C LEU A 147 -10.59 7.69 -4.98
N GLU A 148 -11.54 7.90 -4.09
CA GLU A 148 -12.39 9.09 -4.05
C GLU A 148 -11.59 10.35 -3.74
N ALA A 149 -10.70 10.30 -2.74
CA ALA A 149 -9.81 11.41 -2.41
C ALA A 149 -8.91 11.80 -3.60
N ILE A 150 -8.39 10.82 -4.34
CA ILE A 150 -7.52 11.04 -5.50
C ILE A 150 -8.31 11.53 -6.72
N SER A 151 -9.51 10.99 -6.95
CA SER A 151 -10.36 11.34 -8.09
C SER A 151 -10.83 12.79 -8.02
N HIS A 152 -11.22 13.24 -6.83
CA HIS A 152 -11.67 14.61 -6.58
C HIS A 152 -10.52 15.62 -6.35
N GLY A 153 -9.27 15.12 -6.22
CA GLY A 153 -8.07 15.94 -6.15
C GLY A 153 -7.20 15.93 -7.43
N ASP A 154 -7.62 15.22 -8.50
CA ASP A 154 -6.80 14.95 -9.70
C ASP A 154 -5.36 14.52 -9.35
N GLY A 155 -5.24 13.51 -8.48
CA GLY A 155 -3.95 12.99 -8.02
C GLY A 155 -3.29 13.81 -6.91
N TRP A 156 -3.81 14.99 -6.56
CA TRP A 156 -3.26 15.80 -5.47
C TRP A 156 -3.90 15.41 -4.13
N VAL A 157 -3.05 15.06 -3.18
CA VAL A 157 -3.43 14.72 -1.81
C VAL A 157 -2.60 15.57 -0.86
N ASP A 158 -3.25 16.45 -0.12
CA ASP A 158 -2.64 17.25 0.93
C ASP A 158 -3.14 16.80 2.32
N PRO A 159 -2.35 17.03 3.39
CA PRO A 159 -2.72 16.56 4.72
C PRO A 159 -3.98 17.23 5.28
N GLU A 160 -4.25 18.50 4.96
CA GLU A 160 -5.42 19.20 5.51
C GLU A 160 -6.71 18.63 4.94
N SER A 161 -6.80 18.51 3.61
CA SER A 161 -7.97 17.93 2.93
C SER A 161 -8.18 16.48 3.32
N LEU A 162 -7.11 15.66 3.37
CA LEU A 162 -7.18 14.26 3.80
C LEU A 162 -7.70 14.13 5.24
N ASN A 163 -7.18 14.94 6.17
CA ASN A 163 -7.61 14.94 7.56
C ASN A 163 -9.10 15.32 7.69
N ARG A 164 -9.54 16.38 7.01
CA ARG A 164 -10.94 16.81 7.02
C ARG A 164 -11.85 15.75 6.44
N PHE A 165 -11.46 15.14 5.32
CA PHE A 165 -12.21 14.09 4.65
C PHE A 165 -12.41 12.86 5.54
N VAL A 166 -11.32 12.33 6.11
CA VAL A 166 -11.37 11.14 6.98
C VAL A 166 -12.13 11.45 8.27
N ALA A 167 -11.91 12.62 8.88
CA ALA A 167 -12.66 13.04 10.06
C ALA A 167 -14.17 13.14 9.78
N ALA A 168 -14.55 13.68 8.61
CA ALA A 168 -15.95 13.79 8.20
C ALA A 168 -16.60 12.43 7.94
N TYR A 169 -15.89 11.53 7.27
CA TYR A 169 -16.31 10.16 7.05
C TYR A 169 -16.60 9.47 8.40
N GLN A 170 -15.70 9.62 9.37
CA GLN A 170 -15.82 9.01 10.69
C GLN A 170 -16.95 9.59 11.56
N LYS A 171 -17.51 10.78 11.23
CA LYS A 171 -18.72 11.30 11.88
C LYS A 171 -19.95 10.43 11.60
N VAL A 172 -19.95 9.69 10.49
CA VAL A 172 -21.04 8.78 10.10
C VAL A 172 -20.70 7.34 10.47
N THR A 173 -19.53 6.86 10.05
CA THR A 173 -19.10 5.48 10.29
C THR A 173 -17.66 5.43 10.77
N ALA A 174 -17.44 4.93 11.99
CA ALA A 174 -16.09 4.79 12.55
C ALA A 174 -15.22 3.80 11.75
N LEU A 175 -13.97 4.19 11.52
CA LEU A 175 -12.95 3.33 10.93
C LEU A 175 -12.26 2.53 12.04
N LYS A 176 -11.92 1.27 11.75
CA LYS A 176 -11.12 0.44 12.65
C LYS A 176 -9.67 0.95 12.69
N LEU A 177 -8.94 0.63 13.76
CA LEU A 177 -7.50 0.89 13.86
C LEU A 177 -6.73 0.32 12.66
N GLY A 178 -7.02 -0.94 12.30
CA GLY A 178 -6.43 -1.58 11.13
C GLY A 178 -6.74 -0.86 9.82
N GLU A 179 -7.86 -0.14 9.72
CA GLU A 179 -8.22 0.63 8.53
C GLU A 179 -7.49 1.97 8.46
N LEU A 180 -7.35 2.67 9.59
CA LEU A 180 -6.57 3.91 9.66
C LEU A 180 -5.11 3.67 9.28
N TRP A 181 -4.52 2.57 9.75
CA TRP A 181 -3.18 2.13 9.35
C TRP A 181 -3.07 1.71 7.88
N ALA A 182 -4.19 1.40 7.22
CA ALA A 182 -4.21 1.03 5.82
C ALA A 182 -4.26 2.24 4.88
N ILE A 183 -4.73 3.41 5.34
CA ILE A 183 -4.83 4.64 4.53
C ILE A 183 -3.52 4.97 3.76
N PRO A 184 -2.32 4.95 4.36
CA PRO A 184 -1.07 5.27 3.66
C PRO A 184 -0.80 4.34 2.47
N ILE A 185 -1.04 3.05 2.65
CA ILE A 185 -0.82 2.06 1.59
C ILE A 185 -1.93 2.13 0.55
N MET A 186 -3.17 2.37 0.93
CA MET A 186 -4.29 2.52 0.00
C MET A 186 -4.14 3.75 -0.90
N LEU A 187 -3.74 4.90 -0.34
CA LEU A 187 -3.43 6.10 -1.14
C LEU A 187 -2.28 5.82 -2.12
N ARG A 188 -1.24 5.11 -1.69
CA ARG A 188 -0.13 4.74 -2.57
C ARG A 188 -0.59 3.85 -3.74
N LEU A 189 -1.42 2.84 -3.47
CA LEU A 189 -1.97 1.96 -4.50
C LEU A 189 -2.83 2.74 -5.49
N ALA A 190 -3.72 3.61 -4.99
CA ALA A 190 -4.61 4.40 -5.81
C ALA A 190 -3.86 5.47 -6.65
N LEU A 191 -2.78 6.04 -6.13
CA LEU A 191 -1.90 6.93 -6.91
C LEU A 191 -1.17 6.17 -8.02
N ILE A 192 -0.67 4.95 -7.75
CA ILE A 192 -0.06 4.09 -8.76
C ILE A 192 -1.09 3.68 -9.84
N GLU A 193 -2.32 3.38 -9.43
CA GLU A 193 -3.44 3.13 -10.35
C GLU A 193 -3.73 4.35 -11.24
N ASN A 194 -3.77 5.57 -10.67
CA ASN A 194 -3.95 6.79 -11.45
C ASN A 194 -2.78 7.00 -12.44
N LEU A 195 -1.54 6.85 -11.98
CA LEU A 195 -0.35 6.95 -12.83
C LEU A 195 -0.41 5.95 -13.98
N ARG A 196 -0.82 4.70 -13.73
CA ARG A 196 -0.99 3.69 -14.78
C ARG A 196 -2.04 4.12 -15.81
N ARG A 197 -3.19 4.63 -15.37
CA ARG A 197 -4.26 5.11 -16.26
C ARG A 197 -3.77 6.27 -17.15
N VAL A 198 -3.11 7.26 -16.56
CA VAL A 198 -2.57 8.41 -17.32
C VAL A 198 -1.44 7.95 -18.26
N ALA A 199 -0.54 7.09 -17.80
CA ALA A 199 0.55 6.54 -18.60
C ALA A 199 0.04 5.75 -19.82
N ALA A 200 -0.98 4.91 -19.64
CA ALA A 200 -1.60 4.17 -20.74
C ALA A 200 -2.17 5.12 -21.82
N ARG A 201 -2.85 6.20 -21.40
CA ARG A 201 -3.35 7.22 -22.34
C ARG A 201 -2.21 7.96 -23.06
N ILE A 202 -1.13 8.30 -22.35
CA ILE A 202 0.05 8.92 -22.96
C ILE A 202 0.68 8.01 -24.01
N ALA A 203 0.75 6.69 -23.74
CA ALA A 203 1.27 5.73 -24.69
C ALA A 203 0.42 5.63 -25.96
N VAL A 204 -0.91 5.54 -25.83
CA VAL A 204 -1.82 5.57 -27.00
C VAL A 204 -1.64 6.86 -27.79
N GLY A 205 -1.63 8.03 -27.13
CA GLY A 205 -1.38 9.30 -27.81
C GLY A 205 -0.01 9.35 -28.49
N THR A 206 1.02 8.72 -27.91
CA THR A 206 2.36 8.63 -28.50
C THR A 206 2.37 7.75 -29.74
N MET A 207 1.70 6.60 -29.70
CA MET A 207 1.56 5.69 -30.86
C MET A 207 0.81 6.38 -32.00
N ASP A 208 -0.27 7.11 -31.70
CA ASP A 208 -1.04 7.85 -32.69
C ASP A 208 -0.23 8.98 -33.33
N ARG A 209 0.59 9.71 -32.55
CA ARG A 209 1.52 10.72 -33.08
C ARG A 209 2.61 10.10 -33.95
N ASP A 210 3.19 8.98 -33.54
CA ASP A 210 4.19 8.27 -34.34
C ASP A 210 3.61 7.79 -35.69
N LEU A 211 2.35 7.32 -35.69
CA LEU A 211 1.66 6.95 -36.92
C LEU A 211 1.43 8.17 -37.82
N ALA A 212 0.94 9.28 -37.26
CA ALA A 212 0.76 10.54 -37.98
C ALA A 212 2.07 11.06 -38.59
N ASP A 213 3.17 11.03 -37.82
CA ASP A 213 4.48 11.46 -38.31
C ASP A 213 4.98 10.57 -39.46
N SER A 214 4.75 9.26 -39.39
CA SER A 214 5.13 8.34 -40.47
C SER A 214 4.40 8.62 -41.79
N TRP A 215 3.09 8.95 -41.73
CA TRP A 215 2.32 9.34 -42.90
C TRP A 215 2.75 10.72 -43.41
N ALA A 216 2.97 11.68 -42.51
CA ALA A 216 3.43 13.00 -42.88
C ALA A 216 4.79 12.96 -43.58
N GLU A 217 5.75 12.18 -43.06
CA GLU A 217 7.07 12.00 -43.65
C GLU A 217 6.99 11.40 -45.06
N GLN A 218 6.18 10.35 -45.24
CA GLN A 218 5.94 9.76 -46.56
C GLN A 218 5.31 10.76 -47.54
N MET A 219 4.32 11.55 -47.08
CA MET A 219 3.66 12.54 -47.92
C MET A 219 4.61 13.68 -48.32
N MET A 220 5.45 14.16 -47.39
CA MET A 220 6.46 15.18 -47.69
C MET A 220 7.51 14.65 -48.66
N GLU A 221 8.05 13.45 -48.44
CA GLU A 221 9.05 12.84 -49.33
C GLU A 221 8.51 12.64 -50.75
N VAL A 222 7.26 12.16 -50.88
CA VAL A 222 6.60 11.98 -52.19
C VAL A 222 6.29 13.33 -52.83
N THR A 223 5.88 14.35 -52.06
CA THR A 223 5.63 15.69 -52.59
C THR A 223 6.90 16.32 -53.17
N GLU A 224 8.07 16.09 -52.58
CA GLU A 224 9.35 16.58 -53.11
C GLU A 224 9.81 15.83 -54.36
N LYS A 225 9.62 14.50 -54.40
CA LYS A 225 10.17 13.64 -55.47
C LYS A 225 9.23 13.44 -56.65
N ASP A 226 7.94 13.23 -56.38
CA ASP A 226 6.89 12.98 -57.37
C ASP A 226 5.49 13.39 -56.85
N PRO A 227 5.11 14.67 -56.96
CA PRO A 227 3.84 15.19 -56.46
C PRO A 227 2.60 14.44 -56.96
N LYS A 228 2.66 13.83 -58.14
CA LYS A 228 1.51 13.10 -58.73
C LYS A 228 1.21 11.81 -57.98
N SER A 229 2.23 11.21 -57.36
CA SER A 229 2.10 9.99 -56.56
C SER A 229 1.52 10.24 -55.17
N LEU A 230 1.33 11.50 -54.73
CA LEU A 230 0.76 11.83 -53.43
C LEU A 230 -0.66 11.24 -53.25
N ILE A 231 -1.45 11.18 -54.32
CA ILE A 231 -2.81 10.60 -54.31
C ILE A 231 -2.77 9.12 -53.89
N LEU A 232 -1.73 8.37 -54.29
CA LEU A 232 -1.59 6.97 -53.93
C LEU A 232 -1.33 6.81 -52.43
N VAL A 233 -0.48 7.69 -51.85
CA VAL A 233 -0.19 7.70 -50.41
C VAL A 233 -1.44 8.04 -49.60
N ILE A 234 -2.22 9.05 -50.03
CA ILE A 234 -3.50 9.38 -49.38
C ILE A 234 -4.47 8.19 -49.46
N ALA A 235 -4.54 7.51 -50.61
CA ALA A 235 -5.40 6.35 -50.79
C ALA A 235 -4.97 5.15 -49.96
N ASP A 236 -3.66 4.93 -49.78
CA ASP A 236 -3.12 3.90 -48.90
C ASP A 236 -3.41 4.22 -47.42
N MET A 237 -3.25 5.49 -47.02
CA MET A 237 -3.61 5.96 -45.68
C MET A 237 -5.11 5.73 -45.44
N ALA A 238 -5.98 6.19 -46.33
CA ALA A 238 -7.42 6.02 -46.24
C ALA A 238 -7.82 4.53 -46.12
N ARG A 239 -7.15 3.64 -46.86
CA ARG A 239 -7.36 2.18 -46.79
C ARG A 239 -6.90 1.56 -45.48
N SER A 240 -5.85 2.09 -44.85
CA SER A 240 -5.39 1.62 -43.54
C SER A 240 -6.32 2.03 -42.38
N ASN A 241 -7.27 2.94 -42.63
CA ASN A 241 -8.27 3.43 -41.69
C ASN A 241 -7.64 3.86 -40.35
N PRO A 242 -6.75 4.88 -40.36
CA PRO A 242 -6.08 5.35 -39.17
C PRO A 242 -7.07 5.87 -38.12
N PRO A 243 -6.69 5.85 -36.83
CA PRO A 243 -7.49 6.43 -35.77
C PRO A 243 -7.66 7.94 -36.00
N ILE A 244 -8.89 8.43 -35.84
CA ILE A 244 -9.22 9.86 -35.91
C ILE A 244 -9.17 10.45 -34.49
N SER A 245 -8.10 10.15 -33.75
CA SER A 245 -7.88 10.67 -32.40
C SER A 245 -7.38 12.11 -32.46
N SER A 246 -7.51 12.85 -31.34
CA SER A 246 -6.97 14.20 -31.22
C SER A 246 -5.45 14.22 -31.47
N SER A 247 -4.74 13.20 -30.98
CA SER A 247 -3.29 13.08 -31.09
C SER A 247 -2.83 12.85 -32.53
N PHE A 248 -3.51 11.97 -33.28
CA PHE A 248 -3.20 11.72 -34.69
C PHE A 248 -3.46 12.96 -35.55
N VAL A 249 -4.66 13.55 -35.43
CA VAL A 249 -5.08 14.70 -36.26
C VAL A 249 -4.22 15.92 -35.97
N ALA A 250 -3.96 16.23 -34.69
CA ALA A 250 -3.16 17.39 -34.33
C ALA A 250 -1.73 17.28 -34.86
N GLU A 251 -1.11 16.11 -34.77
CA GLU A 251 0.26 15.90 -35.24
C GLU A 251 0.33 15.93 -36.78
N LEU A 252 -0.60 15.28 -37.47
CA LEU A 252 -0.66 15.28 -38.93
C LEU A 252 -0.91 16.70 -39.48
N ALA A 253 -1.85 17.44 -38.89
CA ALA A 253 -2.10 18.83 -39.23
C ALA A 253 -0.85 19.70 -39.00
N ARG A 254 -0.22 19.59 -37.83
CA ARG A 254 0.99 20.34 -37.48
C ARG A 254 2.16 20.08 -38.45
N ARG A 255 2.31 18.85 -38.95
CA ARG A 255 3.41 18.49 -39.86
C ARG A 255 3.17 18.95 -41.29
N LEU A 256 1.93 18.89 -41.77
CA LEU A 256 1.59 19.20 -43.17
C LEU A 256 1.26 20.69 -43.40
N GLN A 257 0.74 21.38 -42.39
CA GLN A 257 0.31 22.78 -42.52
C GLN A 257 1.50 23.70 -42.80
N GLY A 258 1.40 24.52 -43.86
CA GLY A 258 2.40 25.52 -44.21
C GLY A 258 3.63 25.03 -44.98
N GLN A 259 3.72 23.73 -45.31
CA GLN A 259 4.89 23.16 -46.02
C GLN A 259 4.80 23.33 -47.54
N SER A 260 3.67 22.93 -48.16
CA SER A 260 3.49 22.99 -49.63
C SER A 260 2.00 23.03 -49.99
N PRO A 261 1.58 23.77 -51.05
CA PRO A 261 0.21 23.75 -51.55
C PRO A 261 -0.30 22.35 -51.92
N ALA A 262 0.59 21.44 -52.35
CA ALA A 262 0.23 20.06 -52.67
C ALA A 262 -0.23 19.25 -51.43
N LEU A 263 0.24 19.64 -50.24
CA LEU A 263 -0.12 19.00 -48.97
C LEU A 263 -1.46 19.51 -48.40
N ALA A 264 -2.16 20.39 -49.12
CA ALA A 264 -3.56 20.72 -48.81
C ALA A 264 -4.50 19.53 -49.06
N MET A 265 -4.16 18.64 -50.01
CA MET A 265 -5.03 17.51 -50.37
C MET A 265 -5.20 16.48 -49.24
N PRO A 266 -4.14 16.02 -48.54
CA PRO A 266 -4.30 15.19 -47.35
C PRO A 266 -5.08 15.89 -46.22
N LEU A 267 -4.88 17.20 -46.01
CA LEU A 267 -5.60 17.96 -44.99
C LEU A 267 -7.10 18.03 -45.28
N ASN A 268 -7.47 18.31 -46.53
CA ASN A 268 -8.87 18.30 -46.97
C ASN A 268 -9.51 16.92 -46.82
N TRP A 269 -8.75 15.83 -47.03
CA TRP A 269 -9.27 14.48 -46.81
C TRP A 269 -9.60 14.23 -45.34
N ILE A 270 -8.73 14.65 -44.41
CA ILE A 270 -8.99 14.54 -42.96
C ILE A 270 -10.19 15.41 -42.58
N GLU A 271 -10.25 16.63 -43.09
CA GLU A 271 -11.35 17.56 -42.83
C GLU A 271 -12.70 16.98 -43.28
N GLN A 272 -12.75 16.35 -44.47
CA GLN A 272 -13.94 15.66 -44.95
C GLN A 272 -14.32 14.48 -44.05
N ARG A 273 -13.33 13.69 -43.60
CA ARG A 273 -13.53 12.57 -42.67
C ARG A 273 -14.04 13.03 -41.30
N LEU A 274 -13.56 14.17 -40.80
CA LEU A 274 -14.01 14.77 -39.55
C LEU A 274 -15.42 15.36 -39.66
N ALA A 275 -15.76 15.93 -40.81
CA ALA A 275 -17.08 16.48 -41.09
C ALA A 275 -18.18 15.39 -41.02
N GLU A 276 -17.87 14.13 -41.35
CA GLU A 276 -18.80 13.00 -41.17
C GLU A 276 -19.23 12.82 -39.70
N SER A 277 -18.39 13.24 -38.74
CA SER A 277 -18.64 13.19 -37.30
C SER A 277 -18.93 14.57 -36.68
N GLY A 278 -19.08 15.62 -37.49
CA GLY A 278 -19.32 16.99 -37.03
C GLY A 278 -18.14 17.63 -36.29
N LEU A 279 -16.92 17.14 -36.50
CA LEU A 279 -15.70 17.65 -35.89
C LEU A 279 -14.85 18.47 -36.88
N THR A 280 -13.93 19.27 -36.36
CA THR A 280 -12.97 20.06 -37.14
C THR A 280 -11.54 19.81 -36.66
N ILE A 281 -10.56 20.13 -37.51
CA ILE A 281 -9.14 19.99 -37.18
C ILE A 281 -8.80 20.90 -35.98
N GLU A 282 -9.29 22.14 -35.98
CA GLU A 282 -9.06 23.12 -34.91
C GLU A 282 -9.57 22.63 -33.56
N GLN A 283 -10.78 22.05 -33.53
CA GLN A 283 -11.36 21.47 -32.32
C GLN A 283 -10.50 20.31 -31.79
N LEU A 284 -10.00 19.43 -32.66
CA LEU A 284 -9.14 18.32 -32.23
C LEU A 284 -7.76 18.77 -31.77
N VAL A 285 -7.17 19.79 -32.39
CA VAL A 285 -5.93 20.42 -31.93
C VAL A 285 -6.10 21.08 -30.56
N GLN A 286 -7.21 21.78 -30.35
CA GLN A 286 -7.53 22.38 -29.05
C GLN A 286 -7.76 21.31 -27.98
N SER A 287 -8.51 20.25 -28.32
CA SER A 287 -8.74 19.10 -27.44
C SER A 287 -7.43 18.41 -27.06
N GLU A 288 -6.52 18.20 -28.01
CA GLU A 288 -5.22 17.59 -27.76
C GLU A 288 -4.39 18.42 -26.77
N THR A 289 -4.38 19.75 -26.94
CA THR A 289 -3.66 20.66 -26.05
C THR A 289 -4.22 20.59 -24.62
N GLN A 290 -5.55 20.55 -24.48
CA GLN A 290 -6.22 20.43 -23.19
C GLN A 290 -5.93 19.08 -22.52
N ILE A 291 -5.96 17.98 -23.28
CA ILE A 291 -5.62 16.64 -22.77
C ILE A 291 -4.18 16.60 -22.28
N GLN A 292 -3.22 17.09 -23.07
CA GLN A 292 -1.81 17.11 -22.66
C GLN A 292 -1.58 17.93 -21.39
N ALA A 293 -2.22 19.11 -21.28
CA ALA A 293 -2.12 19.94 -20.09
C ALA A 293 -2.71 19.24 -18.84
N ALA A 294 -3.88 18.62 -18.97
CA ALA A 294 -4.50 17.87 -17.89
C ALA A 294 -3.64 16.67 -17.46
N ASP A 295 -3.02 15.99 -18.42
CA ASP A 295 -2.18 14.80 -18.17
C ASP A 295 -0.91 15.16 -17.45
N GLN A 296 -0.30 16.29 -17.84
CA GLN A 296 0.86 16.84 -17.18
C GLN A 296 0.55 17.20 -15.72
N VAL A 297 -0.57 17.88 -15.46
CA VAL A 297 -0.99 18.25 -14.10
C VAL A 297 -1.26 17.02 -13.24
N SER A 298 -2.03 16.05 -13.76
CA SER A 298 -2.39 14.84 -13.02
C SER A 298 -1.18 13.97 -12.66
N ILE A 299 -0.22 13.81 -13.59
CA ILE A 299 1.06 13.16 -13.30
C ILE A 299 1.85 13.95 -12.26
N SER A 300 1.93 15.28 -12.43
CA SER A 300 2.65 16.15 -11.51
C SER A 300 2.16 16.03 -10.08
N ASN A 301 0.84 16.13 -9.92
CA ASN A 301 0.13 15.96 -8.68
C ASN A 301 0.35 14.57 -8.09
N SER A 302 0.21 13.51 -8.88
CA SER A 302 0.33 12.13 -8.40
C SER A 302 1.72 11.83 -7.81
N ILE A 303 2.79 12.29 -8.46
CA ILE A 303 4.15 12.14 -7.94
C ILE A 303 4.40 13.06 -6.74
N GLY A 304 3.87 14.28 -6.75
CA GLY A 304 3.91 15.18 -5.58
C GLY A 304 3.29 14.52 -4.35
N SER A 305 2.11 13.92 -4.52
CA SER A 305 1.41 13.15 -3.49
C SER A 305 2.20 11.93 -3.05
N LEU A 306 2.82 11.17 -3.97
CA LEU A 306 3.67 10.04 -3.60
C LEU A 306 4.88 10.45 -2.73
N ARG A 307 5.50 11.60 -3.01
CA ARG A 307 6.56 12.16 -2.15
C ARG A 307 6.00 12.55 -0.79
N PHE A 308 4.85 13.20 -0.76
CA PHE A 308 4.15 13.56 0.48
C PHE A 308 3.85 12.32 1.35
N LEU A 309 3.35 11.23 0.77
CA LEU A 309 3.07 9.98 1.51
C LEU A 309 4.32 9.40 2.19
N GLY A 310 5.51 9.66 1.66
CA GLY A 310 6.78 9.24 2.27
C GLY A 310 7.26 10.15 3.39
N ALA A 311 6.84 11.42 3.42
CA ALA A 311 7.28 12.41 4.40
C ALA A 311 6.31 12.60 5.58
N MET A 312 5.03 12.26 5.40
CA MET A 312 3.99 12.43 6.43
C MET A 312 4.21 11.52 7.64
N ASP A 313 4.07 12.05 8.87
CA ASP A 313 4.07 11.22 10.08
C ASP A 313 2.72 10.54 10.26
N TRP A 314 2.60 9.35 9.69
CA TRP A 314 1.39 8.53 9.78
C TRP A 314 1.05 8.11 11.22
N ARG A 315 2.02 8.14 12.14
CA ARG A 315 1.77 7.85 13.56
C ARG A 315 0.88 8.91 14.18
N GLU A 316 1.19 10.18 13.95
CA GLU A 316 0.40 11.32 14.43
C GLU A 316 -0.99 11.33 13.79
N PHE A 317 -1.06 11.04 12.49
CA PHE A 317 -2.34 10.91 11.78
C PHE A 317 -3.25 9.86 12.41
N VAL A 318 -2.74 8.65 12.64
CA VAL A 318 -3.53 7.55 13.23
C VAL A 318 -3.97 7.89 14.65
N GLU A 319 -3.10 8.47 15.49
CA GLU A 319 -3.50 8.87 16.85
C GLU A 319 -4.59 9.96 16.84
N THR A 320 -4.47 10.94 15.95
CA THR A 320 -5.44 12.03 15.85
C THR A 320 -6.81 11.52 15.36
N MET A 321 -6.80 10.64 14.35
CA MET A 321 -8.01 10.12 13.72
C MET A 321 -8.65 8.94 14.47
N SER A 322 -7.93 8.30 15.40
CA SER A 322 -8.42 7.11 16.09
C SER A 322 -9.39 7.47 17.21
N VAL A 323 -10.65 7.07 17.04
CA VAL A 323 -11.66 7.20 18.10
C VAL A 323 -11.30 6.33 19.32
N VAL A 324 -10.55 5.25 19.11
CA VAL A 324 -10.00 4.42 20.21
C VAL A 324 -8.96 5.21 20.99
N ASP A 325 -8.02 5.89 20.33
CA ASP A 325 -7.01 6.73 20.98
C ASP A 325 -7.68 7.86 21.78
N GLN A 326 -8.63 8.56 21.17
CA GLN A 326 -9.42 9.60 21.83
C GLN A 326 -10.11 9.08 23.09
N LYS A 327 -10.67 7.85 23.05
CA LYS A 327 -11.29 7.25 24.23
C LYS A 327 -10.28 6.87 25.30
N LEU A 328 -9.12 6.32 24.92
CA LEU A 328 -8.07 5.94 25.86
C LEU A 328 -7.43 7.15 26.56
N ARG A 329 -7.50 8.35 25.97
CA ARG A 329 -7.08 9.61 26.61
C ARG A 329 -7.95 10.03 27.80
N GLU A 330 -9.13 9.45 27.98
CA GLU A 330 -9.97 9.64 29.16
C GLU A 330 -9.49 8.81 30.38
N ASP A 331 -8.25 8.32 30.35
CA ASP A 331 -7.58 7.67 31.49
C ASP A 331 -7.66 8.57 32.74
N PRO A 332 -8.19 8.08 33.87
CA PRO A 332 -8.47 8.94 35.03
C PRO A 332 -7.19 9.49 35.68
N GLU A 333 -6.06 8.78 35.56
CA GLU A 333 -4.74 9.26 36.00
C GLU A 333 -4.10 10.25 35.01
N GLY A 334 -4.63 10.38 33.79
CA GLY A 334 -4.08 11.24 32.74
C GLY A 334 -2.66 10.88 32.32
N VAL A 335 -2.25 9.61 32.48
CA VAL A 335 -0.90 9.12 32.15
C VAL A 335 -0.85 8.70 30.69
N TYR A 336 -1.91 8.09 30.15
CA TYR A 336 -1.95 7.61 28.77
C TYR A 336 -1.48 8.65 27.72
N PRO A 337 -1.94 9.93 27.73
CA PRO A 337 -1.51 10.92 26.74
C PRO A 337 -0.02 11.29 26.84
N LYS A 338 0.62 11.03 27.99
CA LYS A 338 2.04 11.33 28.26
C LYS A 338 2.96 10.14 27.95
N MET A 339 2.40 8.99 27.56
CA MET A 339 3.17 7.79 27.19
C MET A 339 3.81 7.93 25.81
N ASP A 340 4.89 7.20 25.54
CA ASP A 340 5.47 7.17 24.20
C ASP A 340 4.53 6.49 23.19
N PHE A 341 4.73 6.81 21.91
CA PHE A 341 3.90 6.26 20.83
C PHE A 341 3.84 4.73 20.86
N ALA A 342 4.98 4.05 21.07
CA ALA A 342 5.05 2.59 21.06
C ALA A 342 4.21 1.95 22.18
N THR A 343 4.15 2.58 23.36
CA THR A 343 3.31 2.13 24.47
C THR A 343 1.84 2.35 24.16
N ARG A 344 1.47 3.54 23.67
CA ARG A 344 0.08 3.83 23.27
C ARG A 344 -0.39 2.90 22.16
N ASP A 345 0.48 2.58 21.22
CA ASP A 345 0.20 1.67 20.10
C ASP A 345 -0.01 0.23 20.57
N ARG A 346 0.80 -0.23 21.51
CA ARG A 346 0.59 -1.53 22.15
C ARG A 346 -0.78 -1.61 22.84
N TYR A 347 -1.25 -0.52 23.44
CA TYR A 347 -2.56 -0.47 24.09
C TYR A 347 -3.68 -0.56 23.04
N ARG A 348 -3.54 0.16 21.93
CA ARG A 348 -4.46 0.08 20.77
C ARG A 348 -4.50 -1.33 20.17
N HIS A 349 -3.36 -2.00 20.01
CA HIS A 349 -3.32 -3.40 19.57
C HIS A 349 -3.95 -4.37 20.58
N ALA A 350 -3.87 -4.09 21.89
CA ALA A 350 -4.57 -4.90 22.89
C ALA A 350 -6.10 -4.77 22.73
N VAL A 351 -6.60 -3.56 22.49
CA VAL A 351 -8.01 -3.29 22.17
C VAL A 351 -8.43 -4.04 20.91
N GLU A 352 -7.68 -3.90 19.82
CA GLU A 352 -7.95 -4.58 18.54
C GLU A 352 -8.01 -6.11 18.71
N ARG A 353 -7.04 -6.70 19.41
CA ARG A 353 -6.99 -8.15 19.66
C ARG A 353 -8.22 -8.65 20.43
N ILE A 354 -8.67 -7.89 21.43
CA ILE A 354 -9.86 -8.25 22.21
C ILE A 354 -11.11 -8.09 21.35
N ALA A 355 -11.23 -6.98 20.62
CA ALA A 355 -12.34 -6.69 19.73
C ALA A 355 -12.54 -7.80 18.69
N LYS A 356 -11.47 -8.24 18.01
CA LYS A 356 -11.49 -9.32 17.01
C LYS A 356 -12.05 -10.65 17.54
N ALA A 357 -11.89 -10.91 18.84
CA ALA A 357 -12.35 -12.14 19.49
C ALA A 357 -13.61 -11.93 20.34
N SER A 358 -14.26 -10.77 20.25
CA SER A 358 -15.44 -10.38 21.02
C SER A 358 -16.59 -9.96 20.10
N PRO A 359 -17.84 -9.93 20.60
CA PRO A 359 -18.94 -9.29 19.87
C PRO A 359 -18.86 -7.76 19.85
N LEU A 360 -17.94 -7.16 20.62
CA LEU A 360 -17.82 -5.71 20.79
C LEU A 360 -16.89 -5.10 19.74
N SER A 361 -17.19 -3.86 19.36
CA SER A 361 -16.33 -3.02 18.54
C SER A 361 -15.09 -2.53 19.32
N GLU A 362 -14.07 -2.08 18.61
CA GLU A 362 -12.83 -1.56 19.22
C GLU A 362 -13.10 -0.40 20.20
N ILE A 363 -14.01 0.50 19.85
CA ILE A 363 -14.40 1.62 20.72
C ILE A 363 -15.12 1.15 21.98
N GLU A 364 -15.96 0.11 21.90
CA GLU A 364 -16.67 -0.45 23.06
C GLU A 364 -15.71 -1.17 24.02
N VAL A 365 -14.72 -1.87 23.49
CA VAL A 365 -13.65 -2.48 24.29
C VAL A 365 -12.83 -1.40 24.99
N ALA A 366 -12.45 -0.33 24.28
CA ALA A 366 -11.75 0.81 24.88
C ALA A 366 -12.57 1.48 25.98
N ARG A 367 -13.89 1.65 25.76
CA ARG A 367 -14.82 2.19 26.76
C ARG A 367 -14.88 1.31 28.01
N LYS A 368 -14.94 -0.02 27.87
CA LYS A 368 -14.91 -0.94 29.01
C LYS A 368 -13.59 -0.89 29.77
N ALA A 369 -12.46 -0.75 29.07
CA ALA A 369 -11.15 -0.59 29.72
C ALA A 369 -11.10 0.69 30.58
N ILE A 370 -11.61 1.80 30.06
CA ILE A 370 -11.69 3.07 30.78
C ILE A 370 -12.68 3.00 31.95
N GLN A 371 -13.82 2.32 31.77
CA GLN A 371 -14.78 2.11 32.86
C GLN A 371 -14.13 1.35 34.02
N LEU A 372 -13.42 0.26 33.73
CA LEU A 372 -12.71 -0.51 34.75
C LEU A 372 -11.62 0.32 35.44
N ALA A 373 -10.91 1.18 34.70
CA ALA A 373 -9.94 2.12 35.27
C ALA A 373 -10.59 3.12 36.25
N HIS A 374 -11.76 3.65 35.92
CA HIS A 374 -12.53 4.51 36.83
C HIS A 374 -13.01 3.74 38.07
N GLU A 375 -13.47 2.51 37.90
CA GLU A 375 -13.88 1.64 39.03
C GLU A 375 -12.69 1.30 39.94
N GLY A 376 -11.48 1.11 39.37
CA GLY A 376 -10.24 0.94 40.12
C GLY A 376 -9.83 2.19 40.88
N ALA A 377 -9.88 3.36 40.23
CA ALA A 377 -9.62 4.65 40.85
C ALA A 377 -10.57 4.93 42.04
N ALA A 378 -11.84 4.56 41.91
CA ALA A 378 -12.85 4.75 42.97
C ALA A 378 -12.63 3.84 44.19
N ARG A 379 -11.91 2.72 44.05
CA ARG A 379 -11.69 1.77 45.16
C ARG A 379 -10.62 2.25 46.16
N ASN A 380 -9.79 3.25 45.82
CA ASN A 380 -8.73 3.78 46.69
C ASN A 380 -7.89 2.67 47.35
N ASP A 381 -7.59 1.59 46.62
CA ASP A 381 -6.61 0.61 47.07
C ASP A 381 -5.21 1.25 47.05
N ASP A 382 -4.34 0.90 48.01
CA ASP A 382 -2.94 1.36 48.09
C ASP A 382 -2.14 1.11 46.79
N ASP A 383 -2.62 0.24 45.90
CA ASP A 383 -2.07 -0.01 44.57
C ASP A 383 -2.76 0.86 43.50
N ASN A 384 -2.29 2.11 43.37
CA ASN A 384 -2.78 3.11 42.40
C ASN A 384 -2.68 2.66 40.92
N ARG A 385 -2.11 1.48 40.65
CA ARG A 385 -2.02 0.88 39.31
C ARG A 385 -3.38 0.53 38.73
N SER A 386 -4.36 0.17 39.57
CA SER A 386 -5.72 -0.15 39.12
C SER A 386 -6.49 1.08 38.62
N ALA A 387 -6.04 2.29 38.92
CA ALA A 387 -6.62 3.51 38.36
C ALA A 387 -6.22 3.74 36.90
N HIS A 388 -5.14 3.12 36.41
CA HIS A 388 -4.65 3.38 35.05
C HIS A 388 -5.18 2.37 34.01
N VAL A 389 -5.58 2.85 32.83
CA VAL A 389 -6.12 2.02 31.74
C VAL A 389 -5.16 0.90 31.28
N GLY A 390 -3.85 1.14 31.31
CA GLY A 390 -2.83 0.16 30.95
C GLY A 390 -2.86 -1.11 31.78
N PHE A 391 -3.30 -1.03 33.04
CA PHE A 391 -3.45 -2.19 33.92
C PHE A 391 -4.45 -3.22 33.36
N TYR A 392 -5.53 -2.74 32.73
CA TYR A 392 -6.57 -3.57 32.14
C TYR A 392 -6.28 -3.99 30.69
N LEU A 393 -5.35 -3.32 30.00
CA LEU A 393 -5.01 -3.63 28.61
C LEU A 393 -3.84 -4.60 28.47
N ILE A 394 -2.82 -4.49 29.33
CA ILE A 394 -1.57 -5.24 29.17
C ILE A 394 -1.07 -5.95 30.44
N ASP A 395 -1.70 -5.73 31.59
CA ASP A 395 -1.24 -6.24 32.89
C ASP A 395 -2.31 -7.12 33.58
N LYS A 396 -2.24 -7.27 34.92
CA LYS A 396 -3.10 -8.15 35.74
C LYS A 396 -4.60 -7.89 35.62
N GLY A 397 -5.02 -6.70 35.19
CA GLY A 397 -6.42 -6.35 34.94
C GLY A 397 -6.98 -6.95 33.64
N LEU A 398 -6.13 -7.40 32.72
CA LEU A 398 -6.52 -7.93 31.41
C LEU A 398 -7.58 -9.04 31.45
N PRO A 399 -7.51 -10.05 32.33
CA PRO A 399 -8.55 -11.08 32.42
C PRO A 399 -9.92 -10.55 32.82
N GLN A 400 -9.99 -9.39 33.49
CA GLN A 400 -11.26 -8.75 33.85
C GLN A 400 -11.87 -8.07 32.62
N LEU A 401 -11.05 -7.34 31.85
CA LEU A 401 -11.46 -6.73 30.59
C LEU A 401 -11.92 -7.79 29.57
N GLU A 402 -11.18 -8.89 29.41
CA GLU A 402 -11.54 -9.95 28.48
C GLU A 402 -12.87 -10.62 28.85
N ARG A 403 -13.17 -10.78 30.14
CA ARG A 403 -14.48 -11.27 30.61
C ARG A 403 -15.57 -10.23 30.37
N ALA A 404 -15.31 -8.97 30.69
CA ALA A 404 -16.25 -7.87 30.47
C ALA A 404 -16.56 -7.68 28.98
N ALA A 405 -15.61 -8.01 28.10
CA ALA A 405 -15.77 -7.97 26.65
C ALA A 405 -16.34 -9.27 26.06
N GLU A 406 -16.64 -10.29 26.87
CA GLU A 406 -17.15 -11.59 26.38
C GLU A 406 -16.23 -12.24 25.32
N MET A 407 -14.92 -12.12 25.53
CA MET A 407 -13.92 -12.62 24.58
C MET A 407 -13.99 -14.15 24.49
N ARG A 408 -14.14 -14.67 23.26
CA ARG A 408 -14.06 -16.10 22.97
C ARG A 408 -12.60 -16.53 23.02
N LEU A 409 -12.19 -17.14 24.13
CA LEU A 409 -10.83 -17.66 24.31
C LEU A 409 -10.58 -18.84 23.35
N ALA A 410 -9.73 -18.64 22.35
CA ALA A 410 -9.19 -19.75 21.57
C ALA A 410 -8.41 -20.70 22.50
N THR A 411 -8.62 -22.01 22.36
CA THR A 411 -8.03 -23.06 23.22
C THR A 411 -6.50 -22.98 23.30
N ALA A 412 -5.82 -22.59 22.21
CA ALA A 412 -4.38 -22.37 22.18
C ALA A 412 -3.93 -21.21 23.09
N GLY A 413 -4.71 -20.12 23.16
CA GLY A 413 -4.44 -18.98 24.04
C GLY A 413 -4.61 -19.32 25.52
N ALA A 414 -5.51 -20.26 25.85
CA ALA A 414 -5.66 -20.76 27.22
C ALA A 414 -4.46 -21.60 27.65
N MET A 415 -3.91 -22.43 26.76
CA MET A 415 -2.74 -23.27 27.04
C MET A 415 -1.46 -22.42 27.24
N GLN A 416 -1.30 -21.34 26.46
CA GLN A 416 -0.22 -20.37 26.65
C GLN A 416 -0.31 -19.64 28.01
N ARG A 417 -1.52 -19.37 28.51
CA ARG A 417 -1.71 -18.78 29.85
C ARG A 417 -1.33 -19.74 30.97
N ILE A 418 -1.62 -21.02 30.83
CA ILE A 418 -1.19 -22.05 31.79
C ILE A 418 0.34 -22.10 31.83
N GLY A 419 0.98 -22.04 30.65
CA GLY A 419 2.43 -21.96 30.53
C GLY A 419 3.06 -20.78 31.25
N ARG A 420 2.44 -19.59 31.15
CA ARG A 420 2.89 -18.37 31.84
C ARG A 420 2.57 -18.33 33.33
N ARG A 421 1.54 -19.05 33.78
CA ARG A 421 1.13 -19.09 35.20
C ARG A 421 2.05 -19.95 36.05
N PHE A 422 2.73 -20.93 35.44
CA PHE A 422 3.63 -21.87 36.12
C PHE A 422 4.97 -22.05 35.38
N PRO A 423 5.77 -20.98 35.17
CA PRO A 423 6.96 -21.04 34.33
C PRO A 423 8.05 -21.95 34.91
N LEU A 424 8.24 -21.90 36.23
CA LEU A 424 9.29 -22.65 36.94
C LEU A 424 9.06 -24.18 36.93
N PRO A 425 7.88 -24.73 37.28
CA PRO A 425 7.65 -26.17 37.22
C PRO A 425 7.59 -26.71 35.79
N LEU A 426 7.15 -25.93 34.80
CA LEU A 426 7.22 -26.33 33.39
C LEU A 426 8.67 -26.40 32.89
N TYR A 427 9.49 -25.41 33.23
CA TYR A 427 10.91 -25.38 32.88
C TYR A 427 11.67 -26.54 33.53
N LEU A 428 11.51 -26.74 34.85
CA LEU A 428 12.14 -27.86 35.56
C LEU A 428 11.60 -29.22 35.08
N GLY A 429 10.29 -29.33 34.86
CA GLY A 429 9.66 -30.54 34.36
C GLY A 429 10.17 -30.93 32.97
N ALA A 430 10.35 -29.97 32.06
CA ALA A 430 10.91 -30.21 30.73
C ALA A 430 12.37 -30.69 30.81
N ILE A 431 13.19 -30.11 31.71
CA ILE A 431 14.58 -30.54 31.93
C ILE A 431 14.61 -31.98 32.44
N VAL A 432 13.82 -32.29 33.48
CA VAL A 432 13.77 -33.64 34.07
C VAL A 432 13.30 -34.66 33.03
N LEU A 433 12.25 -34.34 32.27
CA LEU A 433 11.70 -35.21 31.24
C LEU A 433 12.73 -35.49 30.13
N LEU A 434 13.37 -34.45 29.58
CA LEU A 434 14.38 -34.61 28.53
C LEU A 434 15.61 -35.35 29.04
N THR A 435 16.04 -35.06 30.27
CA THR A 435 17.15 -35.80 30.92
C THR A 435 16.80 -37.28 31.03
N ALA A 436 15.58 -37.62 31.45
CA ALA A 436 15.12 -38.99 31.54
C ALA A 436 15.05 -39.67 30.16
N VAL A 437 14.49 -39.00 29.15
CA VAL A 437 14.39 -39.52 27.77
C VAL A 437 15.77 -39.80 27.18
N PHE A 438 16.72 -38.87 27.29
CA PHE A 438 18.08 -39.07 26.80
C PHE A 438 18.81 -40.16 27.57
N THR A 439 18.67 -40.20 28.89
CA THR A 439 19.28 -41.25 29.73
C THR A 439 18.76 -42.63 29.33
N VAL A 440 17.43 -42.80 29.25
CA VAL A 440 16.80 -44.07 28.85
C VAL A 440 17.18 -44.44 27.43
N GLY A 441 17.20 -43.50 26.48
CA GLY A 441 17.59 -43.74 25.10
C GLY A 441 19.04 -44.22 24.94
N VAL A 442 19.97 -43.64 25.69
CA VAL A 442 21.39 -44.07 25.69
C VAL A 442 21.54 -45.44 26.37
N LEU A 443 20.89 -45.65 27.52
CA LEU A 443 20.98 -46.93 28.25
C LEU A 443 20.29 -48.08 27.50
N ALA A 444 19.18 -47.83 26.79
CA ALA A 444 18.47 -48.83 26.01
C ALA A 444 19.27 -49.32 24.79
N ASN A 445 20.08 -48.43 24.20
CA ASN A 445 20.96 -48.77 23.07
C ASN A 445 22.30 -49.37 23.51
N ALA A 446 22.69 -49.20 24.78
CA ALA A 446 23.88 -49.81 25.32
C ALA A 446 23.67 -51.32 25.53
N HIS A 447 24.27 -52.17 24.68
CA HIS A 447 24.28 -53.62 24.85
C HIS A 447 25.16 -54.03 26.04
N THR A 448 24.69 -53.82 27.28
CA THR A 448 25.46 -54.10 28.51
C THR A 448 25.39 -55.56 28.94
N GLY A 449 25.43 -56.50 28.00
CA GLY A 449 25.08 -57.92 28.22
C GLY A 449 25.87 -58.65 29.32
N ASN A 450 27.04 -58.17 29.76
CA ASN A 450 27.89 -58.84 30.75
C ASN A 450 28.55 -57.92 31.80
N LEU A 451 28.12 -56.67 31.96
CA LEU A 451 28.72 -55.76 32.96
C LEU A 451 28.18 -56.00 34.38
N HIS A 452 29.05 -55.92 35.39
CA HIS A 452 28.68 -55.93 36.81
C HIS A 452 27.76 -54.74 37.17
N VAL A 453 26.84 -54.95 38.12
CA VAL A 453 25.80 -53.98 38.51
C VAL A 453 26.39 -52.62 38.95
N TRP A 454 27.53 -52.62 39.65
CA TRP A 454 28.19 -51.39 40.08
C TRP A 454 28.75 -50.56 38.90
N ILE A 455 29.20 -51.21 37.81
CA ILE A 455 29.68 -50.52 36.62
C ILE A 455 28.50 -49.92 35.86
N ARG A 456 27.38 -50.65 35.77
CA ARG A 456 26.15 -50.16 35.12
C ARG A 456 25.59 -48.94 35.84
N THR A 457 25.59 -48.95 37.18
CA THR A 457 25.13 -47.79 37.99
C THR A 457 26.06 -46.59 37.85
N LEU A 458 27.38 -46.78 37.82
CA LEU A 458 28.34 -45.71 37.56
C LEU A 458 28.15 -45.08 36.16
N ILE A 459 27.95 -45.91 35.12
CA ILE A 459 27.65 -45.46 33.76
C ILE A 459 26.33 -44.69 33.73
N ALA A 460 25.28 -45.19 34.40
CA ALA A 460 23.99 -44.51 34.46
C ALA A 460 24.11 -43.10 35.07
N ILE A 461 24.85 -42.95 36.18
CA ILE A 461 25.08 -41.65 36.82
C ILE A 461 25.82 -40.70 35.87
N LEU A 462 26.86 -41.18 35.20
CA LEU A 462 27.63 -40.37 34.25
C LEU A 462 26.76 -39.94 33.05
N VAL A 463 25.94 -40.85 32.52
CA VAL A 463 25.00 -40.56 31.44
C VAL A 463 23.95 -39.54 31.88
N VAL A 464 23.41 -39.65 33.10
CA VAL A 464 22.45 -38.65 33.64
C VAL A 464 23.11 -37.27 33.71
N LEU A 465 24.35 -37.16 34.19
CA LEU A 465 25.07 -35.89 34.25
C LEU A 465 25.25 -35.30 32.84
N CYS A 466 25.74 -36.07 31.89
CA CYS A 466 25.91 -35.63 30.50
C CYS A 466 24.56 -35.26 29.83
N ALA A 467 23.53 -36.09 30.02
CA ALA A 467 22.20 -35.90 29.47
C ALA A 467 21.51 -34.66 30.04
N SER A 468 21.71 -34.36 31.33
CA SER A 468 21.14 -33.17 31.97
C SER A 468 21.71 -31.88 31.40
N HIS A 469 23.00 -31.85 31.08
CA HIS A 469 23.63 -30.71 30.41
C HIS A 469 23.00 -30.44 29.04
N LEU A 470 22.77 -31.49 28.25
CA LEU A 470 22.10 -31.39 26.94
C LEU A 470 20.63 -30.95 27.09
N ALA A 471 19.91 -31.51 28.05
CA ALA A 471 18.53 -31.14 28.33
C ALA A 471 18.40 -29.66 28.73
N VAL A 472 19.27 -29.17 29.63
CA VAL A 472 19.29 -27.75 30.03
C VAL A 472 19.59 -26.85 28.82
N ALA A 473 20.57 -27.20 27.98
CA ALA A 473 20.89 -26.41 26.80
C ALA A 473 19.71 -26.34 25.80
N LEU A 474 19.04 -27.46 25.56
CA LEU A 474 17.92 -27.54 24.63
C LEU A 474 16.67 -26.82 25.17
N VAL A 475 16.38 -26.96 26.48
CA VAL A 475 15.28 -26.22 27.12
C VAL A 475 15.57 -24.73 27.15
N ASN A 476 16.80 -24.29 27.43
CA ASN A 476 17.18 -22.88 27.36
C ASN A 476 17.02 -22.32 25.94
N TRP A 477 17.48 -23.05 24.93
CA TRP A 477 17.31 -22.65 23.54
C TRP A 477 15.83 -22.55 23.16
N LEU A 478 15.03 -23.56 23.49
CA LEU A 478 13.58 -23.54 23.24
C LEU A 478 12.88 -22.41 24.01
N ALA A 479 13.29 -22.16 25.25
CA ALA A 479 12.77 -21.06 26.06
C ALA A 479 13.08 -19.70 25.42
N THR A 480 14.28 -19.49 24.87
CA THR A 480 14.62 -18.23 24.17
C THR A 480 13.82 -18.03 22.88
N LEU A 481 13.41 -19.10 22.20
CA LEU A 481 12.54 -19.02 21.02
C LEU A 481 11.08 -18.76 21.37
N LEU A 482 10.60 -19.27 22.51
CA LEU A 482 9.20 -19.15 22.94
C LEU A 482 8.93 -17.92 23.82
N ALA A 483 9.96 -17.42 24.50
CA ALA A 483 9.83 -16.27 25.38
C ALA A 483 9.68 -14.97 24.57
N THR A 484 8.48 -14.41 24.58
CA THR A 484 8.23 -13.09 24.01
C THR A 484 8.74 -12.00 24.97
N PRO A 485 9.63 -11.08 24.52
CA PRO A 485 10.12 -10.00 25.37
C PRO A 485 8.94 -9.12 25.84
N HIS A 486 8.89 -8.83 27.14
CA HIS A 486 7.92 -7.89 27.69
C HIS A 486 8.54 -6.50 27.68
N LEU A 487 8.18 -5.71 26.68
CA LEU A 487 8.56 -4.30 26.64
C LEU A 487 7.90 -3.59 27.83
N LEU A 488 8.69 -2.83 28.59
CA LEU A 488 8.14 -2.00 29.65
C LEU A 488 7.46 -0.77 29.03
N PRO A 489 6.27 -0.37 29.53
CA PRO A 489 5.66 0.91 29.15
C PRO A 489 6.63 2.07 29.36
N ARG A 490 6.68 2.99 28.40
CA ARG A 490 7.57 4.14 28.40
C ARG A 490 6.77 5.43 28.35
N MET A 491 7.33 6.47 28.96
CA MET A 491 6.82 7.83 28.91
C MET A 491 7.47 8.59 27.75
N ASP A 492 6.74 9.54 27.17
CA ASP A 492 7.27 10.44 26.16
C ASP A 492 7.99 11.61 26.84
N PHE A 493 9.31 11.65 26.70
CA PHE A 493 10.16 12.75 27.16
C PHE A 493 10.90 13.42 26.00
N SER A 494 10.36 13.32 24.77
CA SER A 494 10.94 13.96 23.58
C SER A 494 11.12 15.48 23.74
N GLY A 495 10.22 16.14 24.49
CA GLY A 495 10.30 17.56 24.85
C GLY A 495 11.19 17.89 26.06
N GLY A 496 11.85 16.91 26.67
CA GLY A 496 12.67 17.05 27.88
C GLY A 496 12.08 16.36 29.13
N ILE A 497 12.92 16.13 30.13
CA ILE A 497 12.53 15.46 31.38
C ILE A 497 12.01 16.50 32.39
N PRO A 498 10.76 16.40 32.87
CA PRO A 498 10.23 17.28 33.92
C PRO A 498 11.00 17.15 35.24
N SER A 499 11.05 18.22 36.03
CA SER A 499 11.72 18.23 37.34
C SER A 499 11.21 17.15 38.30
N GLN A 500 9.92 16.80 38.20
CA GLN A 500 9.28 15.74 38.99
C GLN A 500 9.74 14.32 38.63
N CYS A 501 10.30 14.14 37.42
CA CYS A 501 10.79 12.85 36.91
C CYS A 501 12.33 12.78 36.85
N GLY A 502 13.02 13.76 37.43
CA GLY A 502 14.47 13.79 37.51
C GLY A 502 14.99 12.55 38.23
N THR A 503 15.67 11.67 37.48
CA THR A 503 16.20 10.40 38.01
C THR A 503 17.71 10.40 37.87
N LEU A 504 18.43 10.21 38.97
CA LEU A 504 19.88 10.01 38.95
C LEU A 504 20.19 8.58 38.50
N VAL A 505 20.76 8.42 37.31
CA VAL A 505 21.26 7.12 36.85
C VAL A 505 22.74 7.02 37.19
N ALA A 506 23.08 6.23 38.21
CA ALA A 506 24.46 5.87 38.50
C ALA A 506 24.86 4.68 37.62
N VAL A 507 25.74 4.91 36.64
CA VAL A 507 26.34 3.83 35.85
C VAL A 507 27.68 3.48 36.49
N PRO A 508 27.80 2.33 37.19
CA PRO A 508 29.08 1.90 37.74
C PRO A 508 29.97 1.46 36.59
N THR A 509 30.94 2.31 36.25
CA THR A 509 31.91 2.04 35.19
C THR A 509 33.28 1.79 35.82
N MET A 510 33.93 0.69 35.43
CA MET A 510 35.32 0.44 35.79
C MET A 510 36.22 1.24 34.83
N LEU A 511 36.91 2.25 35.35
CA LEU A 511 37.91 2.98 34.58
C LEU A 511 39.16 2.10 34.49
N THR A 512 39.40 1.51 33.31
CA THR A 512 40.52 0.58 33.05
C THR A 512 41.82 1.31 32.68
N SER A 513 41.78 2.62 32.49
CA SER A 513 42.94 3.48 32.20
C SER A 513 42.68 4.91 32.71
N ALA A 514 43.73 5.60 33.12
CA ALA A 514 43.69 6.98 33.61
C ALA A 514 43.93 8.03 32.50
N GLN A 515 43.84 7.64 31.22
CA GLN A 515 44.01 8.53 30.08
C GLN A 515 42.68 8.96 29.47
#